data_AF-A0A9X5X8A3-F1
#
_entry.id   AF-A0A9X5X8A3-F1
#
_cell.length_a   1.000
_cell.length_b   1.000
_cell.length_c   1.000
_cell.angle_alpha   90.00
_cell.angle_beta   90.00
_cell.angle_gamma   90.00
#
_symmetry.space_group_name_H-M   'P 1'
#
loop_
_entity.id
_entity.type
_entity.pdbx_description
1 polymer ?
#
loop_
_entity_poly.entity_id
_entity_poly.type
_entity_poly.pdbx_seq_one_letter_code
_entity_poly.pdbx_strand_id
1 'polypeptide(L)' 'GDQVMAAIAPREGAGFDPSAFAEFLLAQPDLGTKMAPRFVRIVTRMPVTATNKIHRVGLRREGFRCADPVWWRRPGESA' A
#
# COMPACT_ATOMS: atom_id res chain seq x y z
N GLY A 1 -4.69 17.31 -4.13
CA GLY A 1 -3.71 17.03 -3.07
C GLY A 1 -2.93 15.79 -3.43
N ASP A 2 -1.75 15.62 -2.85
CA ASP A 2 -0.88 14.48 -3.13
C ASP A 2 -1.56 13.16 -2.77
N GLN A 3 -1.42 12.17 -3.65
CA GLN A 3 -1.98 10.83 -3.44
C GLN A 3 -0.85 9.90 -2.99
N VAL A 4 -1.02 9.31 -1.80
CA VAL A 4 -0.06 8.39 -1.22
C VAL A 4 -0.33 6.96 -1.70
N MET A 5 0.73 6.18 -1.88
CA MET A 5 0.65 4.77 -2.23
C MET A 5 1.48 3.93 -1.24
N ALA A 6 0.96 2.77 -0.86
CA ALA A 6 1.66 1.74 -0.09
C ALA A 6 1.84 0.46 -0.92
N ALA A 7 2.88 -0.30 -0.60
CA ALA A 7 3.07 -1.67 -1.08
C ALA A 7 3.13 -2.60 0.13
N ILE A 8 2.31 -3.65 0.13
CA ILE A 8 2.19 -4.59 1.24
C ILE A 8 2.48 -5.99 0.73
N ALA A 9 3.34 -6.70 1.47
CA ALA A 9 3.58 -8.12 1.26
C ALA A 9 2.98 -8.88 2.46
N PRO A 10 1.76 -9.45 2.32
CA PRO A 10 1.19 -10.30 3.36
C PRO A 10 2.10 -11.49 3.64
N ARG A 11 2.01 -12.04 4.86
CA ARG A 11 2.65 -13.32 5.17
C ARG A 11 2.04 -14.41 4.30
N GLU A 12 2.80 -15.47 4.07
CA GLU A 12 2.30 -16.62 3.31
C GLU A 12 1.01 -17.18 3.93
N GLY A 13 0.01 -17.42 3.08
CA GLY A 13 -1.33 -17.86 3.50
C GLY A 13 -2.24 -16.76 4.06
N ALA A 14 -1.75 -15.53 4.26
CA ALA A 14 -2.58 -14.41 4.72
C ALA A 14 -3.16 -13.63 3.52
N GLY A 15 -4.46 -13.34 3.58
CA GLY A 15 -5.13 -12.42 2.66
C GLY A 15 -4.91 -10.95 3.05
N PHE A 16 -5.19 -10.04 2.12
CA PHE A 16 -5.31 -8.62 2.41
C PHE A 16 -6.79 -8.24 2.50
N ASP A 17 -7.21 -7.70 3.65
CA ASP A 17 -8.55 -7.15 3.87
C ASP A 17 -8.49 -5.62 3.85
N PRO A 18 -9.06 -4.97 2.82
CA PRO A 18 -9.04 -3.51 2.74
C PRO A 18 -9.79 -2.80 3.87
N SER A 19 -10.88 -3.38 4.40
CA SER A 19 -11.69 -2.78 5.46
C SER A 19 -10.97 -2.83 6.79
N ALA A 20 -10.38 -3.99 7.13
CA ALA A 20 -9.56 -4.10 8.34
C ALA A 20 -8.32 -3.20 8.27
N PHE A 21 -7.73 -3.02 7.09
CA PHE A 21 -6.59 -2.12 6.90
C PHE A 21 -6.99 -0.63 7.05
N ALA A 22 -8.15 -0.25 6.51
CA ALA A 22 -8.76 1.07 6.69
C ALA A 22 -8.96 1.41 8.18
N GLU A 23 -9.65 0.54 8.91
CA GLU A 23 -9.87 0.68 10.36
C GLU A 23 -8.55 0.77 11.14
N PHE A 24 -7.56 -0.06 10.78
CA PHE A 24 -6.23 0.01 11.36
C PHE A 24 -5.59 1.39 11.17
N LEU A 25 -5.65 1.96 9.96
CA LEU A 25 -5.09 3.29 9.68
C LEU A 25 -5.82 4.40 10.45
N LEU A 26 -7.16 4.35 10.54
CA LEU A 26 -7.96 5.30 11.32
C LEU A 26 -7.61 5.27 12.81
N ALA A 27 -7.25 4.10 13.33
CA ALA A 27 -6.90 3.94 14.74
C ALA A 27 -5.51 4.51 15.08
N GLN A 28 -4.71 4.97 14.11
CA GLN A 28 -3.37 5.52 14.35
C GLN A 28 -3.45 7.03 14.66
N PRO A 29 -3.24 7.46 15.92
CA PRO A 29 -3.40 8.87 16.31
C PRO A 29 -2.32 9.80 15.74
N ASP A 30 -1.18 9.23 15.31
CA ASP A 30 -0.05 9.94 14.71
C ASP A 30 -0.07 9.93 13.18
N LEU A 31 -1.02 9.22 12.56
CA LEU A 31 -1.18 9.21 11.11
C LEU A 31 -1.95 10.46 10.66
N GLY A 32 -1.24 11.40 10.05
CA GLY A 32 -1.85 12.60 9.49
C GLY A 32 -2.97 12.27 8.48
N THR A 33 -4.04 13.06 8.47
CA THR A 33 -5.24 12.82 7.64
C THR A 33 -4.99 12.76 6.13
N LYS A 34 -3.85 13.30 5.66
CA LYS A 34 -3.41 13.25 4.26
C LYS A 34 -2.45 12.10 3.95
N MET A 35 -1.99 11.37 4.97
CA MET A 35 -0.99 10.30 4.87
C MET A 35 -1.61 8.92 4.61
N ALA A 36 -2.92 8.76 4.84
CA ALA A 36 -3.61 7.51 4.57
C ALA A 36 -3.50 7.15 3.07
N PRO A 37 -2.89 5.99 2.72
CA PRO A 37 -2.67 5.62 1.34
C PRO A 37 -3.99 5.56 0.57
N ARG A 38 -3.98 6.14 -0.64
CA ARG A 38 -5.09 6.02 -1.58
C ARG A 38 -5.00 4.74 -2.39
N PHE A 39 -3.78 4.28 -2.65
CA PHE A 39 -3.50 3.07 -3.41
C PHE A 39 -2.69 2.11 -2.54
N VAL A 40 -3.09 0.84 -2.51
CA VAL A 40 -2.35 -0.22 -1.83
C VAL A 40 -2.12 -1.34 -2.83
N ARG A 41 -0.85 -1.54 -3.21
CA ARG A 41 -0.42 -2.65 -4.06
C ARG A 41 -0.09 -3.85 -3.18
N ILE A 42 -0.64 -5.00 -3.52
CA ILE A 42 -0.42 -6.25 -2.81
C ILE A 42 0.57 -7.10 -3.61
N VAL A 43 1.74 -7.37 -3.02
CA VAL A 43 2.80 -8.15 -3.66
C VAL A 43 2.97 -9.48 -2.93
N THR A 44 3.26 -10.56 -3.65
CA THR A 44 3.58 -11.85 -3.02
C THR A 44 4.87 -11.78 -2.20
N ARG A 45 5.85 -11.00 -2.68
CA ARG A 45 7.11 -10.74 -2.00
C ARG A 45 7.57 -9.32 -2.30
N MET A 46 8.10 -8.64 -1.29
CA MET A 46 8.67 -7.30 -1.50
C MET A 46 9.86 -7.39 -2.47
N PRO A 47 9.86 -6.61 -3.57
CA PRO A 47 11.00 -6.59 -4.48
C PRO A 47 12.22 -5.97 -3.79
N VAL A 48 13.35 -6.64 -3.89
CA VAL A 48 14.62 -6.21 -3.30
C VAL A 48 15.74 -6.21 -4.34
N THR A 49 16.75 -5.40 -4.10
CA THR A 49 18.01 -5.41 -4.86
C THR A 49 18.81 -6.69 -4.57
N ALA A 50 19.90 -6.90 -5.31
CA ALA A 50 20.86 -7.97 -5.02
C ALA A 50 21.43 -7.92 -3.59
N THR A 51 21.41 -6.75 -2.95
CA THR A 51 21.85 -6.53 -1.56
C THR A 51 20.72 -6.58 -0.54
N ASN A 52 19.57 -7.17 -0.90
CA ASN A 52 18.39 -7.35 -0.04
C ASN A 52 17.74 -6.05 0.48
N LYS A 53 18.00 -4.91 -0.18
CA LYS A 53 17.32 -3.64 0.14
C LYS A 53 16.04 -3.53 -0.67
N ILE A 54 14.97 -2.97 -0.09
CA ILE A 54 13.72 -2.71 -0.81
C ILE A 54 14.01 -1.89 -2.07
N HIS A 55 13.59 -2.39 -3.23
CA HIS A 55 13.82 -1.76 -4.52
C HIS A 55 12.81 -0.64 -4.79
N ARG A 56 12.89 0.42 -3.98
CA ARG A 56 11.95 1.57 -4.00
C ARG A 56 11.83 2.25 -5.37
N VAL A 57 12.92 2.30 -6.14
CA VAL A 57 12.93 2.90 -7.49
C VAL A 57 12.04 2.12 -8.45
N GLY A 58 12.12 0.78 -8.45
CA GLY A 58 11.24 -0.07 -9.25
C GLY A 58 9.78 0.08 -8.86
N LEU A 59 9.49 0.00 -7.55
CA LEU A 59 8.14 0.21 -7.02
C LEU A 59 7.54 1.56 -7.44
N ARG A 60 8.32 2.64 -7.36
CA ARG A 60 7.87 3.98 -7.78
C ARG A 60 7.66 4.08 -9.28
N ARG A 61 8.51 3.43 -10.08
CA ARG A 61 8.42 3.46 -11.55
C ARG A 61 7.15 2.75 -12.05
N GLU A 62 6.80 1.63 -11.45
CA GLU A 62 5.58 0.88 -11.80
C GLU A 62 4.34 1.56 -11.23
N GLY A 63 4.41 2.06 -9.99
CA GLY A 63 3.28 2.69 -9.32
C GLY A 63 2.07 1.76 -9.23
N PHE A 64 0.87 2.36 -9.30
CA PHE A 64 -0.40 1.63 -9.23
C PHE A 64 -0.81 0.98 -10.56
N ARG A 65 -0.11 1.26 -11.67
CA ARG A 65 -0.35 0.66 -12.99
C ARG A 65 0.58 -0.52 -13.20
N CYS A 66 0.40 -1.54 -12.37
CA CYS A 66 1.23 -2.74 -12.34
C CYS A 66 0.37 -4.00 -12.55
N ALA A 67 1.04 -5.15 -12.69
CA ALA A 67 0.36 -6.43 -12.86
C ALA A 67 -0.21 -7.00 -11.55
N ASP A 68 0.25 -6.48 -10.41
CA ASP A 68 -0.21 -6.94 -9.09
C ASP A 68 -1.60 -6.38 -8.76
N PRO A 69 -2.36 -7.06 -7.86
CA PRO A 69 -3.59 -6.51 -7.31
C PRO A 69 -3.35 -5.16 -6.64
N VAL A 70 -4.19 -4.17 -6.99
CA VAL A 70 -4.18 -2.85 -6.36
C VAL A 70 -5.57 -2.52 -5.83
N TRP A 71 -5.66 -2.34 -4.51
CA TRP A 71 -6.80 -1.71 -3.89
C TRP A 71 -6.68 -0.19 -3.97
N TRP A 72 -7.80 0.51 -4.15
CA TRP A 72 -7.83 1.97 -4.13
C TRP A 72 -9.10 2.52 -3.48
N ARG A 73 -8.93 3.57 -2.68
CA ARG A 73 -10.04 4.29 -2.01
C ARG A 73 -10.68 5.30 -2.97
N ARG A 74 -12.01 5.34 -3.02
CA ARG A 74 -12.73 6.30 -3.88
C ARG A 74 -12.61 7.73 -3.32
N PRO A 75 -12.65 8.78 -4.16
CA PRO A 75 -12.76 10.14 -3.67
C PRO A 75 -13.99 10.30 -2.75
N GLY A 76 -13.81 10.92 -1.58
CA GLY A 76 -14.89 11.19 -0.62
C GLY A 76 -15.16 10.08 0.39
N GLU A 77 -14.50 8.94 0.25
CA GLU A 77 -14.54 7.86 1.23
C GLU A 77 -13.49 8.14 2.33
N SER A 78 -13.93 8.13 3.58
CA SER A 78 -13.02 8.18 4.74
C SER A 78 -12.11 6.96 4.74
N ALA A 79 -10.89 7.13 5.25
CA ALA A 79 -9.96 6.03 5.44
C ALA A 79 -10.52 5.00 6.42
#